data_AF-A0A537VH75-F1
#
_entry.id   AF-A0A537VH75-F1
#
_cell.length_a   1.000
_cell.length_b   1.000
_cell.length_c   1.000
_cell.angle_alpha   90.00
_cell.angle_beta   90.00
_cell.angle_gamma   90.00
#
_symmetry.space_group_name_H-M   'P 1'
#
loop_
_entity.id
_entity.type
_entity.pdbx_description
1 polymer ?
#
loop_
_entity_poly.entity_id
_entity_poly.type
_entity_poly.pdbx_seq_one_letter_code
_entity_poly.pdbx_strand_id
1 'polypeptide(L)'
;MGRFDAFASAAARITGHAAAATAAFVIILVWAVSGPIFGFSDTWQLIINTATTVLTFLMVFVIQNTINRDSLAMHVKLDELIRATDEARNRMIGSEKLSETVLDQLEHEEEQEARE
;
A
#
# COMPACT_ATOMS: atom_id res chain seq x y z
N MET A 1 2.01 -13.94 14.18
CA MET A 1 1.34 -13.48 12.94
C MET A 1 -0.15 -13.67 13.11
N GLY A 2 -0.92 -12.59 13.10
CA GLY A 2 -2.37 -12.66 13.26
C GLY A 2 -3.04 -13.33 12.08
N ARG A 3 -4.26 -13.85 12.27
CA ARG A 3 -5.07 -14.43 11.18
C ARG A 3 -5.35 -13.40 10.06
N PHE A 4 -5.41 -12.12 10.41
CA PHE A 4 -5.53 -11.02 9.47
C PHE A 4 -4.25 -10.80 8.64
N ASP A 5 -3.07 -10.83 9.25
CA ASP A 5 -1.80 -10.65 8.52
C ASP A 5 -1.60 -11.71 7.44
N ALA A 6 -1.96 -12.95 7.75
CA ALA A 6 -1.89 -14.06 6.81
C ALA A 6 -2.87 -13.87 5.63
N PHE A 7 -4.10 -13.45 5.93
CA PHE A 7 -5.11 -13.13 4.91
C PHE A 7 -4.66 -11.94 4.04
N ALA A 8 -4.23 -10.83 4.64
CA ALA A 8 -3.78 -9.64 3.93
C ALA A 8 -2.55 -9.95 3.05
N SER A 9 -1.60 -10.73 3.56
CA SER A 9 -0.43 -11.16 2.77
C SER A 9 -0.82 -12.08 1.60
N ALA A 10 -1.78 -12.99 1.80
CA ALA A 10 -2.30 -13.84 0.73
C ALA A 10 -3.07 -13.02 -0.32
N ALA A 11 -3.94 -12.11 0.12
CA ALA A 11 -4.70 -11.21 -0.73
C ALA A 11 -3.76 -10.34 -1.59
N ALA A 12 -2.75 -9.70 -0.98
CA ALA A 12 -1.75 -8.89 -1.67
C ALA A 12 -0.94 -9.71 -2.69
N ARG A 13 -0.57 -10.95 -2.35
CA ARG A 13 0.17 -11.83 -3.27
C ARG A 13 -0.67 -12.26 -4.47
N ILE A 14 -1.96 -12.47 -4.27
CA ILE A 14 -2.91 -12.83 -5.33
C ILE A 14 -3.17 -11.61 -6.22
N THR A 15 -3.53 -10.46 -5.65
CA THR A 15 -3.84 -9.24 -6.42
C THR A 15 -2.62 -8.66 -7.15
N GLY A 16 -1.40 -8.90 -6.66
CA GLY A 16 -0.15 -8.48 -7.31
C GLY A 16 0.32 -9.36 -8.47
N HIS A 17 -0.28 -10.54 -8.69
CA HIS A 17 0.11 -11.40 -9.83
C HIS A 17 -0.63 -11.00 -11.12
N ALA A 18 0.08 -11.00 -12.25
CA ALA A 18 -0.49 -10.77 -13.58
C ALA A 18 -1.73 -11.65 -13.87
N ALA A 19 -1.75 -12.88 -13.33
CA ALA A 19 -2.88 -13.79 -13.43
C ALA A 19 -4.18 -13.27 -12.77
N ALA A 20 -4.09 -12.53 -11.66
CA ALA A 20 -5.27 -11.94 -11.03
C ALA A 20 -5.82 -10.75 -11.81
N ALA A 21 -4.93 -9.95 -12.42
CA ALA A 21 -5.34 -8.88 -13.33
C ALA A 21 -6.06 -9.46 -14.56
N THR A 22 -5.54 -10.55 -15.15
CA THR A 22 -6.22 -11.27 -16.23
C THR A 22 -7.57 -11.81 -15.79
N ALA A 23 -7.67 -12.43 -14.60
CA ALA A 23 -8.93 -12.94 -14.08
C ALA A 23 -9.97 -11.82 -13.86
N ALA A 24 -9.55 -10.69 -13.27
CA ALA A 24 -10.42 -9.52 -13.10
C ALA A 24 -10.91 -8.96 -14.43
N PHE A 25 -10.03 -8.89 -15.43
CA PHE A 25 -10.40 -8.46 -16.79
C PHE A 25 -11.43 -9.40 -17.44
N VAL A 26 -11.23 -10.72 -17.31
CA VAL A 26 -12.21 -11.72 -17.79
C VAL A 26 -13.56 -11.57 -17.09
N ILE A 27 -13.58 -11.33 -15.78
CA ILE A 27 -14.82 -11.09 -15.01
C ILE A 27 -15.55 -9.86 -15.55
N ILE A 28 -14.83 -8.76 -15.80
CA ILE A 28 -15.41 -7.52 -16.36
C ILE A 28 -15.96 -7.78 -17.77
N LEU A 29 -15.25 -8.55 -18.61
CA LEU A 29 -15.74 -8.91 -19.95
C LEU A 29 -17.01 -9.76 -19.90
N VAL A 30 -17.06 -10.77 -19.02
CA VAL A 30 -18.27 -11.60 -18.83
C VAL A 30 -19.43 -10.75 -18.37
N TRP A 31 -19.20 -9.84 -17.43
CA TRP A 31 -20.21 -8.89 -17.00
C TRP A 31 -20.68 -8.01 -18.18
N ALA A 32 -19.77 -7.40 -18.94
CA ALA A 32 -20.11 -6.56 -20.09
C ALA A 32 -20.94 -7.31 -21.15
N VAL A 33 -20.57 -8.55 -21.48
CA VAL A 33 -21.29 -9.40 -22.44
C VAL A 33 -22.66 -9.84 -21.92
N SER A 34 -22.86 -9.92 -20.61
CA SER A 34 -24.18 -10.14 -20.02
C SER A 34 -25.12 -8.93 -20.13
N GLY A 35 -24.57 -7.72 -20.31
CA GLY A 35 -25.34 -6.47 -20.38
C GLY A 35 -26.49 -6.48 -21.40
N PRO A 36 -26.27 -6.86 -22.67
CA PRO A 36 -27.33 -6.98 -23.68
C PRO A 36 -28.46 -7.94 -23.30
N ILE A 37 -28.16 -9.02 -22.57
CA ILE A 37 -29.17 -10.01 -22.12
C ILE A 37 -30.10 -9.37 -21.09
N PHE A 38 -29.56 -8.52 -20.21
CA PHE A 38 -30.31 -7.82 -19.16
C PHE A 38 -30.77 -6.41 -19.58
N GLY A 39 -30.65 -6.06 -20.87
CA GLY A 39 -31.03 -4.74 -21.39
C GLY A 39 -30.30 -3.58 -20.74
N PHE A 40 -29.08 -3.80 -20.23
CA PHE A 40 -28.31 -2.81 -19.45
C PHE A 40 -29.11 -2.20 -18.28
N SER A 41 -29.96 -3.00 -17.63
CA SER A 41 -30.83 -2.58 -16.54
C SER A 41 -30.09 -1.95 -15.35
N ASP A 42 -30.82 -1.14 -14.58
CA ASP A 42 -30.30 -0.52 -13.35
C ASP A 42 -29.77 -1.55 -12.36
N THR A 43 -30.42 -2.71 -12.23
CA THR A 43 -29.95 -3.80 -11.36
C THR A 43 -28.62 -4.37 -11.83
N TRP A 44 -28.43 -4.52 -13.14
CA TRP A 44 -27.17 -5.02 -13.72
C TRP A 44 -26.00 -4.06 -13.47
N GLN A 45 -26.24 -2.74 -13.57
CA GLN A 45 -25.25 -1.71 -13.26
C GLN A 45 -25.00 -1.61 -11.74
N LEU A 46 -26.06 -1.70 -10.93
CA LEU A 46 -25.98 -1.59 -9.48
C LEU A 46 -25.08 -2.69 -8.90
N ILE A 47 -25.21 -3.93 -9.37
CA ILE A 47 -24.42 -5.05 -8.87
C ILE A 47 -22.91 -4.79 -9.01
N ILE A 48 -22.44 -4.34 -10.17
CA ILE A 48 -21.00 -4.11 -10.36
C ILE A 48 -20.51 -2.89 -9.58
N ASN A 49 -21.32 -1.83 -9.52
CA ASN A 49 -20.96 -0.60 -8.83
C ASN A 49 -20.87 -0.85 -7.31
N THR A 50 -21.86 -1.54 -6.75
CA THR A 50 -21.86 -1.92 -5.33
C THR A 50 -20.72 -2.87 -5.01
N ALA A 51 -20.50 -3.90 -5.83
CA ALA A 51 -19.41 -4.85 -5.62
C ALA A 51 -18.03 -4.18 -5.65
N THR A 52 -17.78 -3.33 -6.66
CA THR A 52 -16.51 -2.63 -6.82
C THR A 52 -16.27 -1.65 -5.66
N THR A 53 -17.31 -0.98 -5.18
CA THR A 53 -17.21 -0.07 -4.03
C THR A 53 -16.79 -0.81 -2.77
N VAL A 54 -17.46 -1.94 -2.44
CA VAL A 54 -17.12 -2.77 -1.29
C VAL A 54 -15.69 -3.33 -1.42
N LEU A 55 -15.35 -3.86 -2.60
CA LEU A 55 -14.00 -4.38 -2.85
C LEU A 55 -12.94 -3.30 -2.71
N THR A 56 -13.17 -2.10 -3.24
CA THR A 56 -12.23 -0.97 -3.12
C THR A 56 -12.05 -0.56 -1.66
N PHE A 57 -13.15 -0.47 -0.90
CA PHE A 57 -13.08 -0.16 0.53
C PHE A 57 -12.23 -1.20 1.29
N LEU A 58 -12.43 -2.49 1.03
CA LEU A 58 -11.61 -3.56 1.61
C LEU A 58 -10.15 -3.48 1.13
N MET A 59 -9.94 -3.20 -0.16
CA MET A 59 -8.62 -3.07 -0.77
C MET A 59 -7.79 -1.98 -0.11
N VAL A 60 -8.40 -0.86 0.31
CA VAL A 60 -7.70 0.20 1.06
C VAL A 60 -7.04 -0.37 2.32
N PHE A 61 -7.75 -1.19 3.11
CA PHE A 61 -7.14 -1.80 4.31
C PHE A 61 -6.06 -2.82 3.97
N VAL A 62 -6.26 -3.62 2.93
CA VAL A 62 -5.25 -4.61 2.48
C VAL A 62 -3.98 -3.91 1.99
N ILE A 63 -4.14 -2.86 1.18
CA ILE A 63 -3.05 -2.03 0.68
C ILE A 63 -2.36 -1.34 1.84
N GLN A 64 -3.09 -0.70 2.76
CA GLN A 64 -2.51 -0.05 3.94
C GLN A 64 -1.71 -1.04 4.79
N ASN A 65 -2.23 -2.25 5.05
CA ASN A 65 -1.50 -3.27 5.79
C ASN A 65 -0.18 -3.67 5.10
N THR A 66 -0.21 -3.79 3.77
CA THR A 66 0.96 -4.14 2.97
C THR A 66 1.97 -2.99 2.95
N ILE A 67 1.52 -1.76 2.70
CA ILE A 67 2.33 -0.55 2.68
C ILE A 67 2.97 -0.30 4.05
N ASN A 68 2.22 -0.43 5.14
CA ASN A 68 2.74 -0.22 6.49
C ASN A 68 3.88 -1.20 6.80
N ARG A 69 3.72 -2.46 6.38
CA ARG A 69 4.74 -3.50 6.56
C ARG A 69 5.98 -3.24 5.71
N ASP A 70 5.80 -2.86 4.44
CA ASP A 70 6.90 -2.56 3.53
C ASP A 70 7.65 -1.30 3.97
N SER A 71 6.93 -0.27 4.44
CA SER A 71 7.52 0.94 5.02
C SER A 71 8.42 0.63 6.21
N LEU A 72 7.94 -0.16 7.17
CA LEU A 72 8.75 -0.60 8.31
C LEU A 72 10.01 -1.36 7.87
N ALA A 73 9.89 -2.24 6.88
CA ALA A 73 11.03 -2.98 6.35
C ALA A 73 12.04 -2.06 5.63
N MET A 74 11.57 -0.99 4.97
CA MET A 74 12.46 0.03 4.40
C MET A 74 13.21 0.79 5.49
N HIS A 75 12.53 1.27 6.53
CA HIS A 75 13.16 1.98 7.65
C HIS A 75 14.26 1.14 8.31
N VAL A 76 13.98 -0.13 8.64
CA VAL A 76 14.99 -1.03 9.25
C VAL A 76 16.21 -1.23 8.34
N LYS A 77 16.02 -1.32 7.02
CA LYS A 77 17.14 -1.45 6.07
C LYS A 77 17.97 -0.16 6.00
N LEU A 78 17.32 1.00 6.03
CA LEU A 78 17.99 2.30 6.04
C LEU A 78 18.78 2.50 7.33
N ASP A 79 18.21 2.14 8.48
CA ASP A 79 18.88 2.19 9.78
C ASP A 79 20.16 1.35 9.79
N GLU A 80 20.12 0.15 9.21
CA GLU A 80 21.30 -0.72 9.08
C GLU A 80 22.36 -0.10 8.15
N LEU A 81 21.96 0.51 7.03
CA LEU A 81 22.87 1.20 6.12
C LEU A 81 23.53 2.43 6.78
N ILE A 82 22.77 3.22 7.53
CA ILE A 82 23.29 4.36 8.30
C ILE A 82 24.30 3.85 9.33
N ARG A 83 23.96 2.79 10.07
CA ARG A 83 24.84 2.21 11.09
C ARG A 83 26.14 1.64 10.52
N ALA A 84 26.10 1.11 9.30
CA ALA A 84 27.25 0.52 8.62
C ALA A 84 28.13 1.57 7.89
N THR A 85 27.72 2.83 7.81
CA THR A 85 28.41 3.91 7.09
C THR A 85 29.09 4.86 8.08
N ASP A 86 30.42 4.93 8.08
CA ASP A 86 31.18 5.73 9.06
C ASP A 86 30.91 7.24 9.02
N GLU A 87 30.55 7.79 7.85
CA GLU A 87 30.20 9.22 7.70
C GLU A 87 28.71 9.52 8.02
N ALA A 88 27.87 8.49 8.19
CA ALA A 88 26.44 8.69 8.39
C ALA A 88 26.11 8.94 9.87
N ARG A 89 25.19 9.87 10.12
CA ARG A 89 24.77 10.22 11.49
C ARG A 89 23.81 9.17 12.06
N ASN A 90 24.27 8.44 13.06
CA ASN A 90 23.42 7.51 13.82
C ASN A 90 22.20 8.16 14.48
N ARG A 91 22.16 9.50 14.62
CA ARG A 91 21.00 10.23 15.15
C ARG A 91 19.78 10.18 14.22
N MET A 92 19.96 9.80 12.93
CA MET A 92 18.88 9.62 11.96
C MET A 92 18.17 8.25 12.09
N ILE A 93 18.78 7.30 12.81
CA ILE A 93 18.23 5.96 13.03
C ILE A 93 16.95 6.05 13.86
N GLY A 94 15.87 5.43 13.37
CA GLY A 94 14.58 5.42 14.07
C GLY A 94 13.83 6.76 14.06
N SER A 95 14.25 7.71 13.21
CA SER A 95 13.65 9.04 13.11
C SER A 95 12.16 8.99 12.73
N GLU A 96 11.70 7.95 12.02
CA GLU A 96 10.29 7.76 11.64
C GLU A 96 9.32 7.62 12.82
N LYS A 97 9.84 7.40 14.04
CA LYS A 97 9.05 7.31 15.27
C LYS A 97 9.02 8.62 16.07
N LEU A 98 9.78 9.63 15.65
CA LEU A 98 9.85 10.92 16.33
C LEU A 98 8.56 11.73 16.09
N SER A 99 8.29 12.67 17.00
CA SER A 99 7.20 13.63 16.82
C SER A 99 7.51 14.55 15.63
N GLU A 100 6.47 14.99 14.92
CA GLU A 100 6.57 15.90 13.75
C GLU A 100 7.44 17.14 14.06
N THR A 101 7.21 17.79 15.20
CA THR A 101 8.01 18.94 15.66
C THR A 101 9.51 18.63 15.81
N VAL A 102 9.87 17.40 16.19
CA VAL A 102 11.27 16.99 16.33
C VAL A 102 11.85 16.62 14.96
N LEU A 103 11.04 16.04 14.07
CA LEU A 103 11.43 15.75 12.69
C LEU A 103 11.74 17.04 11.92
N ASP A 104 10.88 18.06 12.04
CA ASP A 104 11.08 19.38 11.42
C ASP A 104 12.37 20.05 11.92
N GLN A 105 12.69 19.90 13.22
CA GLN A 105 13.94 20.40 13.78
C GLN A 105 15.15 19.70 13.19
N LEU A 106 15.11 18.37 13.04
CA LEU A 106 16.18 17.60 12.41
C LEU A 106 16.35 18.01 10.95
N GLU A 107 15.27 18.16 10.18
CA GLU A 107 15.31 18.60 8.79
C GLU A 107 15.93 20.00 8.67
N HIS A 108 15.54 20.95 9.52
CA HIS A 108 16.11 22.29 9.53
C HIS A 108 17.59 22.33 9.91
N GLU A 109 18.04 21.50 10.86
CA GLU A 109 19.46 21.37 11.20
C GLU A 109 20.26 20.82 9.99
N GLU A 110 19.75 19.79 9.32
CA GLU A 110 20.37 19.21 8.11
C GLU A 110 20.48 20.23 6.97
N GLU A 111 19.42 21.01 6.72
CA GLU A 111 19.43 22.06 5.68
C GLU A 111 20.42 23.19 5.98
N GLN A 112 20.63 23.53 7.26
CA GLN A 112 21.57 24.56 7.66
C GLN A 112 23.01 24.09 7.46
N GLU A 113 23.34 22.90 7.93
CA GLU A 113 24.68 22.32 7.74
C GLU A 113 25.01 22.10 6.26
N ALA A 114 24.04 21.69 5.43
CA ALA A 114 24.28 21.51 3.99
C ALA A 114 24.55 22.83 3.23
N ARG A 115 24.28 23.98 3.84
CA ARG A 115 24.53 25.31 3.28
C ARG A 115 25.85 25.92 3.74
N GLU A 116 26.51 25.34 4.75
CA GLU A 116 27.84 25.73 5.25
C GLU A 116 28.97 25.01 4.51
#